data_AF-W4PD12-F1
#
_entry.id   AF-W4PD12-F1
#
_cell.length_a   1.000
_cell.length_b   1.000
_cell.length_c   1.000
_cell.angle_alpha   90.00
_cell.angle_beta   90.00
_cell.angle_gamma   90.00
#
_symmetry.space_group_name_H-M   'P 1'
#
loop_
_entity.id
_entity.type
_entity.pdbx_description
1 polymer ?
#
loop_
_entity_poly.entity_id
_entity_poly.type
_entity_poly.pdbx_seq_one_letter_code
_entity_poly.pdbx_strand_id
1 'polypeptide(L)'
;MDRGKAEHVPRLFRSVYTGTRADRRKALDGDEMRKVLGSLPRESSVPPPLKRAQELFALMFLLRGLPFVDLAYLRKSDLRGNVITYRRRKTGRSLSVTLTPEAMLLLKKHKDRNSPQPLPFPDSSEPGRQSRGIPRVSAGIAQLQLPSGIIG
;
A
#
# COMPACT_ATOMS: atom_id res chain seq x y z
N MET A 1 32.46 16.73 5.99
CA MET A 1 31.53 15.97 5.14
C MET A 1 30.54 15.26 6.05
N ASP A 2 29.32 15.79 6.17
CA ASP A 2 28.25 15.18 6.95
C ASP A 2 27.88 13.83 6.34
N ARG A 3 28.01 12.74 7.11
CA ARG A 3 27.60 11.40 6.65
C ARG A 3 26.08 11.21 6.68
N GLY A 4 25.29 12.27 6.90
CA GLY A 4 23.83 12.26 6.89
C GLY A 4 23.20 11.33 7.94
N LYS A 5 23.96 10.93 8.96
CA LYS A 5 23.48 10.07 10.05
C LYS A 5 23.30 10.91 11.29
N ALA A 6 22.10 10.88 11.85
CA ALA A 6 21.85 11.45 13.17
C ALA A 6 22.74 10.76 14.21
N GLU A 7 23.19 11.52 15.21
CA GLU A 7 23.94 10.97 16.33
C GLU A 7 23.10 9.92 17.08
N HIS A 8 23.76 8.86 17.54
CA HIS A 8 23.08 7.82 18.31
C HIS A 8 22.69 8.37 19.68
N VAL A 9 21.40 8.62 19.89
CA VAL A 9 20.85 9.03 21.17
C VAL A 9 20.13 7.84 21.82
N PRO A 10 20.69 7.23 22.88
CA PRO A 10 20.05 6.13 23.57
C PRO A 10 18.66 6.53 24.07
N ARG A 11 17.66 5.65 23.86
CA ARG A 11 16.28 5.84 24.33
C ARG A 11 15.55 7.05 23.72
N LEU A 12 16.02 7.61 22.61
CA LEU A 12 15.38 8.76 21.93
C LEU A 12 13.87 8.58 21.70
N PHE A 13 13.45 7.37 21.36
CA PHE A 13 12.04 7.04 21.10
C PHE A 13 11.37 6.25 22.23
N ARG A 14 11.95 6.21 23.43
CA ARG A 14 11.42 5.40 24.55
C ARG A 14 9.99 5.77 24.94
N SER A 15 9.63 7.04 24.80
CA SER A 15 8.29 7.55 25.13
C SER A 15 7.37 7.68 23.92
N VAL A 16 7.82 7.22 22.74
CA VAL A 16 7.02 7.25 21.51
C VAL A 16 6.45 5.84 21.28
N TYR A 17 5.13 5.75 21.09
CA TYR A 17 4.51 4.50 20.68
C TYR A 17 4.88 4.20 19.23
N THR A 18 5.75 3.20 19.03
CA THR A 18 6.14 2.69 17.70
C THR A 18 5.40 1.41 17.33
N GLY A 19 4.33 1.07 18.05
CA GLY A 19 3.53 -0.12 17.77
C GLY A 19 2.67 0.05 16.51
N THR A 20 2.39 -1.06 15.84
CA THR A 20 1.49 -1.10 14.68
C THR A 20 0.06 -1.44 15.10
N ARG A 21 -0.93 -0.67 14.65
CA ARG A 21 -2.35 -1.04 14.80
C ARG A 21 -2.69 -2.17 13.82
N ALA A 22 -3.21 -3.27 14.35
CA ALA A 22 -3.60 -4.47 13.60
C ALA A 22 -5.12 -4.60 13.40
N ASP A 23 -5.89 -3.57 13.77
CA ASP A 23 -7.35 -3.56 13.77
C ASP A 23 -7.98 -3.56 12.36
N ARG A 24 -7.19 -3.29 11.32
CA ARG A 24 -7.68 -3.30 9.92
C ARG A 24 -6.99 -4.37 9.09
N ARG A 25 -7.80 -5.27 8.51
CA ARG A 25 -7.34 -6.24 7.51
C ARG A 25 -6.91 -5.49 6.25
N LYS A 26 -5.63 -5.64 5.88
CA LYS A 26 -5.05 -5.03 4.67
C LYS A 26 -5.12 -5.94 3.44
N ALA A 27 -5.53 -7.19 3.64
CA ALA A 27 -5.63 -8.19 2.59
C ALA A 27 -7.07 -8.27 2.08
N LEU A 28 -7.21 -8.37 0.76
CA LEU A 28 -8.48 -8.70 0.13
C LEU A 28 -8.88 -10.14 0.51
N ASP A 29 -10.15 -10.37 0.77
CA ASP A 29 -10.70 -11.72 0.87
C ASP A 29 -10.98 -12.34 -0.52
N GLY A 30 -11.43 -13.59 -0.53
CA GLY A 30 -11.68 -14.33 -1.77
C GLY A 30 -12.80 -13.73 -2.62
N ASP A 31 -13.83 -13.15 -2.00
CA ASP A 31 -14.97 -12.59 -2.71
C ASP A 31 -14.66 -11.19 -3.22
N GLU A 32 -13.90 -10.39 -2.47
CA GLU A 32 -13.30 -9.15 -2.95
C GLU A 32 -12.38 -9.41 -4.14
N MET A 33 -11.52 -10.43 -4.07
CA MET A 33 -10.66 -10.82 -5.19
C MET A 33 -11.49 -11.25 -6.41
N ARG A 34 -12.57 -12.02 -6.20
CA ARG A 34 -13.48 -12.45 -7.26
C ARG A 34 -14.19 -11.27 -7.90
N LYS A 35 -14.57 -10.24 -7.13
CA LYS A 35 -15.10 -8.99 -7.68
C LYS A 35 -14.05 -8.32 -8.55
N VAL A 36 -12.83 -8.11 -8.06
CA VAL A 36 -11.78 -7.39 -8.80
C VAL A 36 -11.33 -8.15 -10.06
N LEU A 37 -11.23 -9.48 -10.03
CA LEU A 37 -10.77 -10.28 -11.16
C LEU A 37 -11.90 -10.75 -12.10
N GLY A 38 -13.08 -11.05 -11.55
CA GLY A 38 -14.24 -11.55 -12.28
C GLY A 38 -15.04 -10.46 -13.00
N SER A 39 -15.00 -9.22 -12.53
CA SER A 39 -15.61 -8.06 -13.20
C SER A 39 -14.67 -7.41 -14.22
N LEU A 40 -13.89 -8.19 -14.97
CA LEU A 40 -13.10 -7.63 -16.07
C LEU A 40 -14.09 -6.89 -17.00
N PRO A 41 -13.97 -5.57 -17.20
CA PRO A 41 -15.14 -4.72 -17.31
C PRO A 41 -15.81 -4.94 -18.65
N ARG A 42 -16.89 -5.72 -18.58
CA ARG A 42 -17.93 -5.83 -19.59
C ARG A 42 -18.91 -4.66 -19.48
N GLU A 43 -19.00 -3.99 -18.32
CA GLU A 43 -19.80 -2.78 -18.19
C GLU A 43 -19.13 -1.61 -18.95
N SER A 44 -19.85 -1.08 -19.93
CA SER A 44 -19.53 0.15 -20.67
C SER A 44 -19.42 1.40 -19.79
N SER A 45 -19.82 1.32 -18.52
CA SER A 45 -19.89 2.43 -17.56
C SER A 45 -18.59 2.68 -16.78
N VAL A 46 -17.59 1.80 -16.86
CA VAL A 46 -16.37 1.95 -16.03
C VAL A 46 -15.41 2.96 -16.66
N PRO A 47 -14.93 3.97 -15.90
CA PRO A 47 -13.94 4.93 -16.41
C PRO A 47 -12.67 4.23 -16.93
N PRO A 48 -12.11 4.66 -18.08
CA PRO A 48 -10.93 4.04 -18.68
C PRO A 48 -9.72 3.88 -17.73
N PRO A 49 -9.40 4.82 -16.82
CA PRO A 49 -8.31 4.66 -15.86
C PRO A 49 -8.55 3.52 -14.86
N LEU A 50 -9.80 3.33 -14.41
CA LEU A 50 -10.15 2.29 -13.44
C LEU A 50 -10.08 0.90 -14.09
N LYS A 51 -10.58 0.78 -15.33
CA LYS A 51 -10.39 -0.41 -16.16
C LYS A 51 -8.92 -0.76 -16.32
N ARG A 52 -8.07 0.23 -16.59
CA ARG A 52 -6.62 0.01 -16.69
C ARG A 52 -6.01 -0.45 -15.37
N ALA A 53 -6.37 0.17 -14.25
CA ALA A 53 -5.86 -0.20 -12.93
C ALA A 53 -6.23 -1.66 -12.58
N GLN A 54 -7.46 -2.06 -12.88
CA GLN A 54 -7.94 -3.42 -12.69
C GLN A 54 -7.18 -4.43 -13.56
N GLU A 55 -6.96 -4.12 -14.84
CA GLU A 55 -6.19 -4.98 -15.75
C GLU A 55 -4.72 -5.13 -15.32
N LEU A 56 -4.09 -4.05 -14.83
CA LEU A 56 -2.74 -4.08 -14.27
C LEU A 56 -2.69 -4.89 -12.96
N PHE A 57 -3.71 -4.75 -12.10
CA PHE A 57 -3.83 -5.54 -10.89
C PHE A 57 -3.98 -7.04 -11.20
N ALA A 58 -4.85 -7.39 -12.16
CA ALA A 58 -5.02 -8.76 -12.62
C ALA A 58 -3.70 -9.32 -13.18
N LEU A 59 -2.97 -8.52 -13.95
CA LEU A 59 -1.65 -8.89 -14.45
C LEU A 59 -0.66 -9.13 -13.29
N MET A 60 -0.58 -8.24 -12.31
CA MET A 60 0.27 -8.42 -11.12
C MET A 60 -0.05 -9.73 -10.37
N PHE A 61 -1.34 -10.05 -10.24
CA PHE A 61 -1.82 -11.27 -9.61
C PHE A 61 -1.40 -12.52 -10.40
N LEU A 62 -1.67 -12.55 -11.72
CA LEU A 62 -1.31 -13.67 -12.60
C LEU A 62 0.21 -13.89 -12.67
N LEU A 63 1.01 -12.83 -12.53
CA LEU A 63 2.47 -12.88 -12.42
C LEU A 63 2.98 -13.20 -10.99
N ARG A 64 2.16 -13.91 -10.20
CA ARG A 64 2.49 -14.44 -8.86
C ARG A 64 2.73 -13.35 -7.82
N GLY A 65 1.90 -12.31 -7.84
CA GLY A 65 2.00 -11.19 -6.91
C GLY A 65 3.21 -10.31 -7.20
N LEU A 66 3.45 -10.03 -8.48
CA LEU A 66 4.47 -9.10 -8.94
C LEU A 66 4.19 -7.71 -8.33
N PRO A 67 5.16 -7.07 -7.64
CA PRO A 67 5.01 -5.70 -7.18
C PRO A 67 4.75 -4.73 -8.33
N PHE A 68 3.95 -3.70 -8.09
CA PHE A 68 3.66 -2.66 -9.08
C PHE A 68 4.94 -2.02 -9.64
N VAL A 69 5.92 -1.74 -8.78
CA VAL A 69 7.22 -1.20 -9.20
C VAL A 69 7.93 -2.15 -10.16
N ASP A 70 7.92 -3.47 -9.92
CA ASP A 70 8.59 -4.41 -10.80
C ASP A 70 7.88 -4.48 -12.16
N LEU A 71 6.54 -4.40 -12.18
CA LEU A 71 5.75 -4.31 -13.41
C LEU A 71 6.10 -3.06 -14.24
N ALA A 72 6.28 -1.91 -13.60
CA ALA A 72 6.61 -0.65 -14.27
C ALA A 72 8.00 -0.66 -14.94
N TYR A 73 8.94 -1.46 -14.42
CA TYR A 73 10.31 -1.59 -14.97
C TYR A 73 10.48 -2.77 -15.93
N LEU A 74 9.41 -3.53 -16.17
CA LEU A 74 9.44 -4.73 -17.00
C LEU A 74 9.67 -4.38 -18.47
N ARG A 75 10.66 -5.01 -19.10
CA ARG A 75 11.05 -4.75 -20.49
C ARG A 75 10.51 -5.81 -21.44
N LYS A 76 10.42 -5.48 -22.73
CA LYS A 76 10.05 -6.45 -23.76
C LYS A 76 11.06 -7.61 -23.85
N SER A 77 12.35 -7.31 -23.66
CA SER A 77 13.47 -8.27 -23.61
C SER A 77 13.38 -9.30 -22.49
N ASP A 78 12.61 -8.99 -21.44
CA ASP A 78 12.47 -9.85 -20.26
C ASP A 78 11.54 -11.05 -20.55
N LEU A 79 10.79 -11.00 -21.66
CA LEU A 79 9.91 -12.08 -22.11
C LEU A 79 10.60 -12.92 -23.18
N ARG A 80 10.71 -14.23 -22.95
CA ARG A 80 11.15 -15.22 -23.95
C ARG A 80 10.07 -16.30 -24.07
N GLY A 81 9.42 -16.37 -25.23
CA GLY A 81 8.24 -17.21 -25.43
C GLY A 81 7.11 -16.78 -24.49
N ASN A 82 6.72 -17.66 -23.58
CA ASN A 82 5.75 -17.39 -22.50
C ASN A 82 6.40 -17.27 -21.12
N VAL A 83 7.73 -17.23 -21.01
CA VAL A 83 8.42 -17.10 -19.72
C VAL A 83 8.95 -15.68 -19.57
N ILE A 84 8.59 -15.04 -18.47
CA ILE A 84 9.12 -13.73 -18.10
C ILE A 84 10.18 -13.87 -17.03
N THR A 85 11.33 -13.23 -17.24
CA THR A 85 12.46 -13.24 -16.31
C THR A 85 12.85 -11.81 -15.94
N TYR A 86 12.79 -11.48 -14.65
CA TYR A 86 13.05 -10.12 -14.17
C TYR A 86 13.81 -10.14 -12.84
N ARG A 87 14.41 -9.00 -12.47
CA ARG A 87 15.09 -8.81 -11.19
C ARG A 87 14.20 -8.01 -10.25
N ARG A 88 13.72 -8.64 -9.17
CA ARG A 88 12.82 -8.02 -8.19
C ARG A 88 13.51 -6.84 -7.50
N ARG A 89 12.91 -5.66 -7.50
CA ARG A 89 13.51 -4.43 -6.96
C ARG A 89 13.70 -4.49 -5.44
N LYS A 90 12.74 -5.08 -4.72
CA LYS A 90 12.78 -5.16 -3.25
C LYS A 90 13.93 -6.02 -2.72
N THR A 91 14.22 -7.14 -3.38
CA THR A 91 15.15 -8.17 -2.87
C THR A 91 16.38 -8.38 -3.74
N GLY A 92 16.41 -7.79 -4.94
CA GLY A 92 17.48 -7.96 -5.91
C GLY A 92 17.54 -9.35 -6.56
N ARG A 93 16.62 -10.27 -6.24
CA ARG A 93 16.62 -11.65 -6.75
C ARG A 93 16.02 -11.72 -8.16
N SER A 94 16.62 -12.53 -9.02
CA SER A 94 16.04 -12.89 -10.32
C SER A 94 14.91 -13.90 -10.13
N LEU A 95 13.80 -13.67 -10.81
CA LEU A 95 12.63 -14.52 -10.82
C LEU A 95 12.24 -14.83 -12.26
N SER A 96 11.85 -16.08 -12.52
CA SER A 96 11.30 -16.53 -13.79
C SER A 96 9.90 -17.07 -13.57
N VAL A 97 8.93 -16.57 -14.35
CA VAL A 97 7.52 -16.91 -14.23
C VAL A 97 6.98 -17.31 -15.60
N THR A 98 6.37 -18.49 -15.68
CA THR A 98 5.63 -18.93 -16.87
C THR A 98 4.25 -18.27 -16.89
N LEU A 99 3.95 -17.57 -17.97
CA LEU A 99 2.71 -16.83 -18.18
C LEU A 99 1.61 -17.75 -18.72
N THR A 100 0.41 -17.58 -18.18
CA THR A 100 -0.81 -18.19 -18.74
C THR A 100 -1.25 -17.43 -20.00
N PRO A 101 -2.11 -18.01 -20.85
CA PRO A 101 -2.64 -17.31 -22.02
C PRO A 101 -3.31 -15.96 -21.70
N GLU A 102 -4.03 -15.88 -20.59
CA GLU A 102 -4.71 -14.67 -20.12
C GLU A 102 -3.70 -13.59 -19.73
N ALA A 103 -2.64 -13.98 -19.01
CA ALA A 103 -1.56 -13.08 -18.63
C ALA A 103 -0.82 -12.55 -19.87
N MET A 104 -0.60 -13.41 -20.87
CA MET A 104 0.00 -13.02 -22.15
C MET A 104 -0.86 -12.01 -22.90
N LEU A 105 -2.18 -12.18 -22.89
CA LEU A 105 -3.12 -11.25 -23.53
C LEU A 105 -3.08 -9.86 -22.88
N LEU A 106 -3.19 -9.81 -21.55
CA LEU A 106 -3.11 -8.57 -20.78
C LEU A 106 -1.74 -7.89 -20.95
N LEU A 107 -0.65 -8.67 -20.90
CA LEU A 107 0.70 -8.14 -21.08
C LEU A 107 0.87 -7.51 -22.47
N LYS A 108 0.39 -8.16 -23.53
CA LYS A 108 0.42 -7.60 -24.89
C LYS A 108 -0.40 -6.32 -24.99
N LYS A 109 -1.62 -6.30 -24.43
CA LYS A 109 -2.50 -5.12 -24.42
C LYS A 109 -1.86 -3.88 -23.79
N HIS A 110 -1.06 -4.05 -22.74
CA HIS A 110 -0.41 -2.94 -22.04
C HIS A 110 1.03 -2.66 -22.51
N LYS A 111 1.61 -3.52 -23.37
CA LYS A 111 3.00 -3.40 -23.86
C LYS A 111 3.24 -2.30 -24.88
N ASP A 112 2.19 -1.80 -25.54
CA ASP A 112 2.31 -0.88 -26.67
C ASP A 112 2.20 0.61 -26.31
N ARG A 113 1.86 0.93 -25.06
CA ARG A 113 1.79 2.32 -24.60
C ARG A 113 3.07 2.74 -23.88
N ASN A 114 3.98 3.26 -24.70
CA ASN A 114 5.19 3.95 -24.30
C ASN A 114 4.88 5.00 -23.23
N SER A 115 5.15 4.67 -21.98
CA SER A 115 5.37 5.64 -20.92
C SER A 115 6.18 4.93 -19.83
N PRO A 116 7.51 5.11 -19.81
CA PRO A 116 8.33 4.81 -18.66
C PRO A 116 8.17 5.93 -17.62
N GLN A 117 6.94 6.40 -17.38
CA GLN A 117 6.71 7.28 -16.25
C GLN A 117 6.35 6.40 -15.06
N PRO A 118 7.15 6.42 -13.98
CA PRO A 118 6.70 5.91 -12.70
C PRO A 118 5.33 6.54 -12.42
N LEU A 119 4.29 5.74 -12.15
CA LEU A 119 3.08 6.32 -11.60
C LEU A 119 3.50 7.13 -10.36
N PRO A 120 3.11 8.41 -10.25
CA PRO A 120 3.39 9.15 -9.03
C PRO A 120 2.78 8.35 -7.89
N PHE A 121 3.63 7.97 -6.93
CA PHE A 121 3.14 7.53 -5.64
C PHE A 121 2.22 8.64 -5.13
N PRO A 122 1.06 8.35 -4.51
CA PRO A 122 0.35 9.38 -3.79
C PRO A 122 1.33 9.93 -2.76
N ASP A 123 1.71 11.19 -2.91
CA ASP A 123 2.47 11.90 -1.89
C ASP A 123 1.68 11.70 -0.60
N SER A 124 2.33 11.15 0.42
CA SER A 124 1.83 11.22 1.79
C SER A 124 1.94 12.65 2.33
N SER A 125 1.67 13.65 1.50
CA SER A 125 1.35 15.00 1.89
C SER A 125 -0.15 15.06 2.13
N GLU A 126 -0.60 14.41 3.19
CA GLU A 126 -1.73 14.97 3.93
C GLU A 126 -1.18 16.24 4.57
N PRO A 127 -1.55 17.46 4.11
CA PRO A 127 -1.18 18.67 4.81
C PRO A 127 -1.80 18.58 6.21
N GLY A 128 -0.94 18.73 7.23
CA GLY A 128 -1.33 18.70 8.62
C GLY A 128 -2.62 19.49 8.84
N ARG A 129 -3.70 18.77 9.15
CA ARG A 129 -4.93 19.38 9.61
C ARG A 129 -4.59 20.07 10.92
N GLN A 130 -4.46 21.38 10.84
CA GLN A 130 -4.24 22.31 11.94
C GLN A 130 -5.36 22.09 12.98
N SER A 131 -5.11 21.21 13.95
CA SER A 131 -5.93 21.10 15.14
C SER A 131 -5.55 22.28 16.04
N ARG A 132 -6.37 23.34 15.94
CA ARG A 132 -6.52 24.35 16.97
C ARG A 132 -6.60 23.66 18.33
N GLY A 133 -5.93 24.25 19.32
CA GLY A 133 -5.70 23.65 20.64
C GLY A 133 -6.95 23.03 21.27
N ILE A 134 -6.76 21.83 21.82
CA ILE A 134 -7.65 21.26 22.83
C ILE A 134 -6.87 21.36 24.15
N PRO A 135 -7.40 22.04 25.18
CA PRO A 135 -6.70 22.19 26.45
C PRO A 135 -6.56 20.83 27.14
N ARG A 136 -5.40 20.68 27.79
CA ARG A 136 -4.98 19.51 28.56
C ARG A 136 -5.88 19.38 29.79
N VAL A 137 -6.87 18.48 29.78
CA VAL A 137 -7.58 18.11 31.01
C VAL A 137 -6.76 17.05 31.74
N SER A 138 -5.97 17.50 32.70
CA SER A 138 -5.41 16.64 33.75
C SER A 138 -5.41 17.47 35.02
N ALA A 139 -6.47 17.32 35.80
CA ALA A 139 -6.51 17.75 37.18
C ALA A 139 -7.48 16.84 37.96
N GLY A 140 -6.92 16.11 38.92
CA GLY A 140 -7.56 15.82 40.21
C GLY A 140 -8.68 14.79 40.24
N ILE A 141 -8.33 13.51 40.37
CA ILE A 141 -9.12 12.60 41.22
C ILE A 141 -8.44 12.62 42.59
N ALA A 142 -8.93 13.47 43.49
CA ALA A 142 -8.81 13.29 44.94
C ALA A 142 -9.67 14.33 45.67
N GLN A 143 -10.42 13.85 46.66
CA GLN A 143 -11.19 14.56 47.69
C GLN A 143 -12.57 15.11 47.32
N LEU A 144 -13.58 14.34 47.74
CA LEU A 144 -14.79 14.91 48.35
C LEU A 144 -15.08 14.10 49.62
N GLN A 145 -14.76 14.73 50.75
CA GLN A 145 -15.12 14.37 52.11
C GLN A 145 -16.65 14.35 52.23
N LEU A 146 -17.21 13.26 52.76
CA LEU A 146 -18.61 13.22 53.20
C LEU A 146 -18.71 13.86 54.60
N PRO A 147 -19.52 14.90 54.84
CA PRO A 147 -19.84 15.30 56.20
C PRO A 147 -20.88 14.37 56.79
N SER A 148 -20.53 13.77 57.92
CA SER A 148 -21.41 13.01 58.80
C SER A 148 -22.41 13.93 59.51
N GLY A 149 -23.67 13.49 59.55
CA GLY A 149 -24.61 13.76 60.64
C GLY A 149 -25.50 14.99 60.50
N ILE A 150 -26.82 14.76 60.46
CA ILE A 150 -27.76 15.28 61.47
C ILE A 150 -28.83 14.18 61.69
N ILE A 151 -28.87 13.69 62.93
CA ILE A 151 -30.03 13.04 63.58
C ILE A 151 -30.84 14.18 64.20
N GLY A 152 -32.16 14.14 64.07
CA GLY A 152 -33.11 15.06 64.70
C GLY A 152 -34.47 14.97 64.04
#